data_AF-A0A6L5Z3K0-F1
#
_entry.id   AF-A0A6L5Z3K0-F1
#
_cell.length_a   1.000
_cell.length_b   1.000
_cell.length_c   1.000
_cell.angle_alpha   90.00
_cell.angle_beta   90.00
_cell.angle_gamma   90.00
#
_symmetry.space_group_name_H-M   'P 1'
#
loop_
_entity.id
_entity.type
_entity.pdbx_description
1 polymer ?
#
loop_
_entity_poly.entity_id
_entity_poly.type
_entity_poly.pdbx_seq_one_letter_code
_entity_poly.pdbx_strand_id
1 'polypeptide(L)'
;MLAHHPQRIADWHVPAGEGDHSGPQFLVQRVQRSAVSHPGPLSIPARHMAQVSDRKHHKEPAHARGGARHAKFRFDKKPKLPDTRLKDGEEGAGVTDRRETILAMVRQQGRVRAEDMARVLNTSVQTIRKDLRALEAEGQITRFHGGAVPRAGRDYIDYEVRRAIAAPQKRAIGRAAIERIPRGATVFVNAGTTTEAAVRAIQPGSGLTVIADNVNLANIIRKIDGVTTMIAGGKVRAADGAVVGATAVAFLDQFRADYALIGAAAIGREGALLDFDLDEAMVVRAMIRNAGRVAVLADSGKFGATAAVRIGDMRDAWALVTDRCPGGVRRLCQSAGVEVVETAAATLPRAVDRSA
;
A
#
# COMPACT_ATOMS: atom_id res chain seq x y z
N MET A 1 38.40 -38.60 -2.30
CA MET A 1 37.41 -38.98 -1.26
C MET A 1 36.35 -37.88 -1.19
N LEU A 2 35.14 -38.21 -1.69
CA LEU A 2 33.79 -37.67 -1.40
C LEU A 2 33.65 -36.14 -1.19
N ALA A 3 33.16 -35.29 -2.11
CA ALA A 3 31.90 -35.22 -2.88
C ALA A 3 30.62 -35.13 -2.02
N HIS A 4 29.91 -33.99 -2.08
CA HIS A 4 28.44 -33.94 -2.17
C HIS A 4 27.93 -32.55 -2.63
N HIS A 5 27.53 -32.49 -3.90
CA HIS A 5 26.52 -31.59 -4.46
C HIS A 5 25.16 -32.32 -4.41
N PRO A 6 24.02 -31.64 -4.26
CA PRO A 6 22.74 -32.18 -4.70
C PRO A 6 22.31 -31.61 -6.07
N GLN A 7 21.77 -32.52 -6.88
CA GLN A 7 21.45 -32.41 -8.28
C GLN A 7 20.05 -31.85 -8.57
N ARG A 8 19.90 -31.52 -9.85
CA ARG A 8 18.73 -31.07 -10.60
C ARG A 8 17.95 -32.26 -11.21
N ILE A 9 16.67 -31.99 -11.50
CA ILE A 9 15.76 -32.58 -12.53
C ILE A 9 14.92 -33.81 -12.15
N ALA A 10 13.61 -33.70 -12.41
CA ALA A 10 12.81 -34.75 -13.04
C ALA A 10 11.73 -34.13 -13.94
N ASP A 11 12.01 -34.15 -15.24
CA ASP A 11 11.06 -33.92 -16.34
C ASP A 11 10.10 -35.10 -16.48
N TRP A 12 8.83 -34.83 -16.79
CA TRP A 12 7.82 -35.85 -17.09
C TRP A 12 7.71 -36.06 -18.60
N HIS A 13 8.04 -37.27 -19.06
CA HIS A 13 7.84 -37.74 -20.43
C HIS A 13 6.57 -38.60 -20.51
N VAL A 14 5.71 -38.30 -21.49
CA VAL A 14 4.55 -39.09 -21.91
C VAL A 14 4.99 -40.14 -22.93
N PRO A 15 4.54 -41.40 -22.86
CA PRO A 15 4.64 -42.33 -23.98
C PRO A 15 3.31 -42.46 -24.74
N ALA A 16 3.42 -42.49 -26.07
CA ALA A 16 2.38 -42.89 -27.00
C ALA A 16 2.44 -44.41 -27.26
N GLY A 17 1.28 -45.05 -27.46
CA GLY A 17 1.14 -46.43 -27.91
C GLY A 17 -0.33 -46.79 -28.16
N GLU A 18 -0.63 -47.20 -29.40
CA GLU A 18 -1.94 -47.57 -29.95
C GLU A 18 -2.35 -49.04 -29.70
N GLY A 19 -3.67 -49.29 -29.72
CA GLY A 19 -4.36 -50.59 -29.98
C GLY A 19 -4.57 -51.49 -28.75
N ASP A 20 -5.69 -52.16 -28.49
CA ASP A 20 -6.93 -52.42 -29.23
C ASP A 20 -8.03 -52.94 -28.26
N HIS A 21 -9.28 -52.85 -28.71
CA HIS A 21 -10.62 -53.20 -28.18
C HIS A 21 -10.79 -54.16 -26.96
N SER A 22 -11.59 -53.72 -25.98
CA SER A 22 -12.90 -54.33 -25.59
C SER A 22 -13.46 -53.71 -24.28
N GLY A 23 -14.73 -53.27 -24.30
CA GLY A 23 -15.46 -52.80 -23.11
C GLY A 23 -15.81 -53.94 -22.13
N PRO A 24 -16.37 -53.64 -20.94
CA PRO A 24 -17.77 -53.23 -20.88
C PRO A 24 -18.14 -52.15 -19.81
N GLN A 25 -19.14 -51.34 -20.19
CA GLN A 25 -20.34 -50.88 -19.47
C GLN A 25 -20.41 -50.88 -17.92
N PHE A 26 -20.67 -49.67 -17.40
CA PHE A 26 -21.53 -49.25 -16.27
C PHE A 26 -21.41 -49.93 -14.88
N LEU A 27 -21.06 -49.12 -13.86
CA LEU A 27 -21.91 -49.00 -12.66
C LEU A 27 -21.65 -47.70 -11.87
N VAL A 28 -22.64 -46.80 -11.89
CA VAL A 28 -22.82 -45.75 -10.88
C VAL A 28 -23.44 -46.42 -9.66
N GLN A 29 -22.77 -46.37 -8.50
CA GLN A 29 -23.40 -46.76 -7.23
C GLN A 29 -23.61 -45.54 -6.33
N ARG A 30 -24.89 -45.26 -6.08
CA ARG A 30 -25.43 -44.43 -5.01
C ARG A 30 -25.72 -45.34 -3.80
N VAL A 31 -25.22 -44.91 -2.62
CA VAL A 31 -25.88 -44.88 -1.30
C VAL A 31 -26.31 -46.18 -0.61
N GLN A 32 -25.74 -46.41 0.60
CA GLN A 32 -26.48 -46.65 1.85
C GLN A 32 -25.70 -45.96 3.00
N ARG A 33 -26.21 -44.86 3.57
CA ARG A 33 -26.99 -44.74 4.83
C ARG A 33 -26.41 -45.51 6.02
N SER A 34 -25.87 -44.76 6.99
CA SER A 34 -26.12 -44.98 8.42
C SER A 34 -26.17 -43.63 9.14
N ALA A 35 -27.17 -43.52 10.01
CA ALA A 35 -27.66 -42.30 10.61
C ALA A 35 -26.95 -41.99 11.93
N VAL A 36 -26.62 -40.71 12.18
CA VAL A 36 -26.66 -40.09 13.50
C VAL A 36 -27.13 -38.63 13.35
N SER A 37 -28.01 -38.25 14.26
CA SER A 37 -28.88 -37.08 14.40
C SER A 37 -28.21 -35.69 14.36
N HIS A 38 -28.88 -34.75 13.67
CA HIS A 38 -28.66 -33.29 13.77
C HIS A 38 -29.52 -32.68 14.90
N PRO A 39 -29.04 -31.68 15.64
CA PRO A 39 -29.92 -30.69 16.29
C PRO A 39 -30.19 -29.52 15.33
N GLY A 40 -31.47 -29.17 15.18
CA GLY A 40 -31.96 -28.09 14.30
C GLY A 40 -31.72 -26.67 14.84
N PRO A 41 -32.10 -25.64 14.05
CA PRO A 41 -31.80 -24.25 14.33
C PRO A 41 -32.73 -23.63 15.38
N LEU A 42 -32.15 -22.83 16.28
CA LEU A 42 -32.86 -22.01 17.26
C LEU A 42 -33.63 -20.87 16.58
N SER A 43 -34.95 -20.94 16.63
CA SER A 43 -35.89 -19.87 16.33
C SER A 43 -36.34 -19.19 17.63
N ILE A 44 -36.14 -17.87 17.74
CA ILE A 44 -36.64 -17.06 18.86
C ILE A 44 -37.97 -16.42 18.42
N PRO A 45 -39.08 -16.60 19.18
CA PRO A 45 -40.37 -16.04 18.82
C PRO A 45 -40.55 -14.60 19.32
N ALA A 46 -41.19 -13.77 18.49
CA ALA A 46 -41.77 -12.50 18.88
C ALA A 46 -43.21 -12.72 19.38
N ARG A 47 -43.55 -12.21 20.58
CA ARG A 47 -44.85 -11.63 21.00
C ARG A 47 -44.95 -11.56 22.53
N HIS A 48 -44.99 -10.35 23.09
CA HIS A 48 -46.20 -9.79 23.71
C HIS A 48 -45.99 -8.35 24.18
N MET A 49 -46.93 -7.49 23.79
CA MET A 49 -47.16 -6.18 24.37
C MET A 49 -47.84 -6.31 25.73
N ALA A 50 -47.49 -5.46 26.70
CA ALA A 50 -48.46 -4.66 27.47
C ALA A 50 -47.73 -3.61 28.33
N GLN A 51 -48.00 -2.34 28.01
CA GLN A 51 -48.24 -1.17 28.88
C GLN A 51 -47.54 -1.08 30.25
N VAL A 52 -46.90 0.07 30.53
CA VAL A 52 -47.39 1.12 31.44
C VAL A 52 -46.64 2.44 31.14
N SER A 53 -47.39 3.54 31.27
CA SER A 53 -47.10 4.99 31.20
C SER A 53 -45.73 5.44 31.76
N ASP A 54 -45.11 6.57 31.35
CA ASP A 54 -45.72 7.90 31.46
C ASP A 54 -44.96 9.04 30.73
N ARG A 55 -45.73 10.11 30.49
CA ARG A 55 -45.55 11.43 29.84
C ARG A 55 -44.18 12.13 29.83
N LYS A 56 -43.90 12.82 28.70
CA LYS A 56 -43.83 14.31 28.52
C LYS A 56 -43.35 14.66 27.08
N HIS A 57 -44.23 15.01 26.13
CA HIS A 57 -44.69 16.36 25.75
C HIS A 57 -43.61 17.37 25.30
N HIS A 58 -43.38 17.53 23.98
CA HIS A 58 -43.62 18.74 23.16
C HIS A 58 -43.00 18.56 21.75
N LYS A 59 -43.83 18.35 20.72
CA LYS A 59 -44.35 19.35 19.74
C LYS A 59 -43.32 19.79 18.68
N GLU A 60 -43.42 19.18 17.50
CA GLU A 60 -43.08 19.81 16.21
C GLU A 60 -44.02 20.99 15.92
N PRO A 61 -43.63 21.90 15.00
CA PRO A 61 -44.52 22.10 13.86
C PRO A 61 -43.81 22.25 12.49
N ALA A 62 -44.43 21.57 11.54
CA ALA A 62 -44.79 21.92 10.16
C ALA A 62 -44.12 23.09 9.39
N HIS A 63 -43.92 22.78 8.10
CA HIS A 63 -43.61 23.63 6.94
C HIS A 63 -44.28 25.02 6.88
N ALA A 64 -43.50 26.02 6.45
CA ALA A 64 -43.99 27.12 5.61
C ALA A 64 -42.86 27.72 4.74
N ARG A 65 -43.26 28.11 3.53
CA ARG A 65 -42.49 28.66 2.41
C ARG A 65 -41.91 30.05 2.72
N GLY A 66 -40.80 30.42 2.07
CA GLY A 66 -40.51 31.83 1.79
C GLY A 66 -39.04 32.22 1.62
N GLY A 67 -38.68 32.66 0.41
CA GLY A 67 -37.79 33.81 0.21
C GLY A 67 -36.30 33.54 0.05
N ALA A 68 -35.89 33.30 -1.20
CA ALA A 68 -34.51 33.50 -1.64
C ALA A 68 -34.08 34.97 -1.41
N ARG A 69 -32.98 35.20 -0.68
CA ARG A 69 -32.23 36.45 -0.73
C ARG A 69 -30.79 36.17 -1.17
N HIS A 70 -30.45 36.78 -2.28
CA HIS A 70 -29.12 36.83 -2.86
C HIS A 70 -28.16 37.59 -1.93
N ALA A 71 -27.07 36.93 -1.49
CA ALA A 71 -25.90 37.63 -0.98
C ALA A 71 -24.79 37.56 -2.06
N LYS A 72 -24.57 38.70 -2.73
CA LYS A 72 -23.45 38.92 -3.66
C LYS A 72 -22.15 38.98 -2.86
N PHE A 73 -21.28 37.99 -3.00
CA PHE A 73 -19.87 38.13 -2.60
C PHE A 73 -19.08 38.78 -3.74
N ARG A 74 -18.62 40.01 -3.49
CA ARG A 74 -17.66 40.72 -4.34
C ARG A 74 -16.30 40.05 -4.19
N PHE A 75 -15.77 39.54 -5.30
CA PHE A 75 -14.34 39.29 -5.46
C PHE A 75 -13.66 40.62 -5.73
N ASP A 76 -12.74 41.05 -4.87
CA ASP A 76 -11.72 41.99 -5.31
C ASP A 76 -10.40 41.86 -4.55
N LYS A 77 -9.33 42.00 -5.34
CA LYS A 77 -7.90 42.15 -5.01
C LYS A 77 -7.02 40.89 -4.89
N LYS A 78 -6.24 40.69 -5.96
CA LYS A 78 -4.99 39.91 -6.07
C LYS A 78 -3.99 40.31 -4.96
N PRO A 79 -3.25 39.37 -4.35
CA PRO A 79 -2.12 39.72 -3.50
C PRO A 79 -0.99 40.29 -4.38
N LYS A 80 -0.49 41.47 -4.02
CA LYS A 80 0.71 42.08 -4.62
C LYS A 80 1.95 41.30 -4.14
N LEU A 81 2.85 40.94 -5.06
CA LEU A 81 4.21 40.52 -4.68
C LEU A 81 4.94 41.70 -4.02
N PRO A 82 5.70 41.50 -2.94
CA PRO A 82 6.48 42.57 -2.32
C PRO A 82 7.66 42.99 -3.21
N ASP A 83 7.90 44.30 -3.24
CA ASP A 83 9.03 44.99 -3.86
C ASP A 83 10.35 44.55 -3.21
N THR A 84 11.26 43.97 -3.99
CA THR A 84 12.61 43.60 -3.54
C THR A 84 13.51 44.83 -3.53
N ARG A 85 13.46 45.59 -2.45
CA ARG A 85 14.57 46.44 -2.00
C ARG A 85 14.93 46.08 -0.57
N LEU A 86 16.07 45.41 -0.44
CA LEU A 86 16.69 44.93 0.79
C LEU A 86 16.85 46.06 1.83
N LYS A 87 16.40 45.82 3.06
CA LYS A 87 16.96 46.43 4.26
C LYS A 87 16.99 45.39 5.39
N ASP A 88 18.23 45.04 5.74
CA ASP A 88 18.77 44.43 6.95
C ASP A 88 17.76 44.01 8.04
N GLY A 89 17.68 42.69 8.28
CA GLY A 89 17.16 42.08 9.51
C GLY A 89 15.92 41.19 9.33
N GLU A 90 16.09 39.92 8.95
CA GLU A 90 15.01 38.93 8.95
C GLU A 90 15.42 37.61 9.65
N GLU A 91 15.22 37.55 10.98
CA GLU A 91 15.04 36.31 11.73
C GLU A 91 13.52 36.09 11.92
N GLY A 92 12.85 35.43 10.97
CA GLY A 92 11.40 35.24 11.08
C GLY A 92 10.79 34.14 10.20
N ALA A 93 11.41 33.79 9.08
CA ALA A 93 10.91 32.75 8.17
C ALA A 93 11.55 31.36 8.40
N GLY A 94 12.01 31.05 9.62
CA GLY A 94 13.03 29.99 9.82
C GLY A 94 12.64 28.74 10.61
N VAL A 95 11.56 28.73 11.42
CA VAL A 95 11.32 27.64 12.40
C VAL A 95 10.09 26.79 12.09
N THR A 96 8.97 27.40 11.74
CA THR A 96 7.71 26.69 11.44
C THR A 96 7.85 25.80 10.22
N ASP A 97 8.38 26.34 9.12
CA ASP A 97 8.62 25.62 7.86
C ASP A 97 9.61 24.45 8.03
N ARG A 98 10.64 24.66 8.86
CA ARG A 98 11.60 23.60 9.22
C ARG A 98 10.95 22.48 10.03
N ARG A 99 10.13 22.82 11.03
CA ARG A 99 9.44 21.83 11.87
C ARG A 99 8.43 21.02 11.06
N GLU A 100 7.71 21.64 10.13
CA GLU A 100 6.84 20.93 9.19
C GLU A 100 7.63 19.95 8.32
N THR A 101 8.81 20.36 7.85
CA THR A 101 9.69 19.47 7.07
C THR A 101 10.22 18.31 7.92
N ILE A 102 10.62 18.55 9.18
CA ILE A 102 11.03 17.49 10.12
C ILE A 102 9.88 16.48 10.32
N LEU A 103 8.65 16.95 10.50
CA LEU A 103 7.48 16.07 10.64
C LEU A 103 7.25 15.24 9.38
N ALA A 104 7.37 15.86 8.20
CA ALA A 104 7.24 15.15 6.94
C ALA A 104 8.30 14.05 6.81
N MET A 105 9.56 14.34 7.17
CA MET A 105 10.64 13.35 7.19
C MET A 105 10.35 12.20 8.16
N VAL A 106 9.95 12.51 9.40
CA VAL A 106 9.65 11.51 10.44
C VAL A 106 8.48 10.61 10.02
N ARG A 107 7.43 11.18 9.42
CA ARG A 107 6.29 10.42 8.86
C ARG A 107 6.70 9.56 7.67
N GLN A 108 7.46 10.12 6.73
CA GLN A 108 7.86 9.43 5.50
C GLN A 108 8.74 8.21 5.75
N GLN A 109 9.68 8.34 6.68
CA GLN A 109 10.74 7.36 6.91
C GLN A 109 10.46 6.47 8.13
N GLY A 110 9.40 6.75 8.91
CA GLY A 110 8.99 5.97 10.09
C GLY A 110 9.95 6.07 11.29
N ARG A 111 11.23 6.33 11.03
CA ARG A 111 12.29 6.53 12.01
C ARG A 111 13.41 7.33 11.37
N VAL A 112 13.77 8.46 11.96
CA VAL A 112 14.80 9.34 11.38
C VAL A 112 15.76 9.78 12.47
N ARG A 113 17.06 9.75 12.18
CA ARG A 113 18.10 10.26 13.08
C ARG A 113 18.25 11.77 12.93
N ALA A 114 18.59 12.43 14.04
CA ALA A 114 18.76 13.88 14.06
C ALA A 114 19.91 14.33 13.14
N GLU A 115 20.94 13.50 12.97
CA GLU A 115 22.07 13.73 12.07
C GLU A 115 21.64 13.70 10.59
N ASP A 116 20.64 12.89 10.24
CA ASP A 116 20.11 12.82 8.87
C ASP A 116 19.25 14.04 8.55
N MET A 117 18.38 14.44 9.49
CA MET A 117 17.58 15.68 9.36
C MET A 117 18.48 16.90 9.27
N ALA A 118 19.55 16.97 10.07
CA ALA A 118 20.49 18.08 10.07
C ALA A 118 21.16 18.27 8.71
N ARG A 119 21.57 17.16 8.06
CA ARG A 119 22.13 17.18 6.71
C ARG A 119 21.12 17.64 5.67
N VAL A 120 19.91 17.09 5.68
CA VAL A 120 18.86 17.43 4.69
C VAL A 120 18.42 18.88 4.82
N LEU A 121 18.30 19.39 6.05
CA LEU A 121 17.82 20.74 6.34
C LEU A 121 18.94 21.79 6.44
N ASN A 122 20.18 21.39 6.14
CA ASN A 122 21.38 22.21 6.24
C ASN A 122 21.45 23.00 7.57
N THR A 123 21.23 22.31 8.69
CA THR A 123 21.22 22.90 10.02
C THR A 123 22.01 22.07 11.02
N SER A 124 22.23 22.58 12.23
CA SER A 124 22.97 21.85 13.25
C SER A 124 22.13 20.72 13.88
N VAL A 125 22.78 19.65 14.31
CA VAL A 125 22.13 18.56 15.06
C VAL A 125 21.50 19.08 16.36
N GLN A 126 22.10 20.10 16.99
CA GLN A 126 21.52 20.74 18.18
C GLN A 126 20.21 21.47 17.86
N THR A 127 20.13 22.15 16.72
CA THR A 127 18.88 22.78 16.23
C THR A 127 17.79 21.74 16.02
N ILE A 128 18.12 20.63 15.33
CA ILE A 128 17.18 19.52 15.15
C ILE A 128 16.74 18.95 16.50
N ARG A 129 17.66 18.71 17.44
CA ARG A 129 17.31 18.19 18.77
C ARG A 129 16.36 19.12 19.51
N LYS A 130 16.52 20.44 19.38
CA LYS A 130 15.60 21.45 19.95
C LYS A 130 14.22 21.39 19.28
N ASP A 131 14.16 21.28 17.97
CA ASP A 131 12.89 21.15 17.24
C ASP A 131 12.17 19.83 17.54
N LEU A 132 12.90 18.71 17.63
CA LEU A 132 12.32 17.43 18.03
C LEU A 132 11.75 17.48 19.45
N ARG A 133 12.39 18.21 20.39
CA ARG A 133 11.82 18.40 21.75
C ARG A 133 10.49 19.17 21.68
N ALA A 134 10.42 20.22 20.86
CA ALA A 134 9.21 21.00 20.70
C ALA A 134 8.09 20.16 20.07
N LEU A 135 8.38 19.44 19.00
CA LEU A 135 7.43 18.57 18.30
C LEU A 135 6.94 17.39 19.17
N GLU A 136 7.80 16.87 20.06
CA GLU A 136 7.40 15.86 21.05
C GLU A 136 6.49 16.46 22.14
N ALA A 137 6.80 17.66 22.64
CA ALA A 137 5.95 18.38 23.60
C ALA A 137 4.58 18.73 23.02
N GLU A 138 4.54 19.08 21.73
CA GLU A 138 3.31 19.28 20.94
C GLU A 138 2.62 17.95 20.57
N GLY A 139 3.23 16.81 20.92
CA GLY A 139 2.63 15.51 20.75
C GLY A 139 2.54 15.06 19.30
N GLN A 140 3.43 15.51 18.44
CA GLN A 140 3.43 15.21 17.00
C GLN A 140 4.37 14.05 16.63
N ILE A 141 5.36 13.77 17.46
CA ILE A 141 6.34 12.69 17.32
C ILE A 141 6.63 12.03 18.67
N THR A 142 7.34 10.90 18.64
CA THR A 142 7.97 10.29 19.82
C THR A 142 9.48 10.25 19.59
N ARG A 143 10.27 10.75 20.53
CA ARG A 143 11.73 10.75 20.40
C ARG A 143 12.34 9.43 20.88
N PHE A 144 13.49 9.10 20.33
CA PHE A 144 14.39 8.07 20.86
C PHE A 144 15.80 8.65 20.97
N HIS A 145 16.75 7.87 21.50
CA HIS A 145 18.14 8.32 21.61
C HIS A 145 18.74 8.59 20.22
N GLY A 146 18.89 9.88 19.88
CA GLY A 146 19.45 10.34 18.60
C GLY A 146 18.45 10.59 17.47
N GLY A 147 17.13 10.58 17.70
CA GLY A 147 16.17 10.82 16.62
C GLY A 147 14.70 10.81 17.02
N ALA A 148 13.81 10.62 16.05
CA ALA A 148 12.38 10.58 16.26
C ALA A 148 11.65 9.57 15.35
N VAL A 149 10.52 9.09 15.86
CA VAL A 149 9.51 8.28 15.17
C VAL A 149 8.16 9.00 15.23
N PRO A 150 7.20 8.69 14.34
CA PRO A 150 5.83 9.18 14.46
C PRO A 150 5.22 8.80 15.81
N ARG A 151 4.38 9.67 16.38
CA ARG A 151 3.63 9.34 17.61
C ARG A 151 2.49 8.37 17.26
N ALA A 152 2.47 7.20 17.91
CA ALA A 152 1.37 6.24 17.81
C ALA A 152 0.07 6.86 18.37
N GLY A 153 -1.00 6.84 17.58
CA GLY A 153 -2.31 7.44 17.92
C GLY A 153 -2.86 8.41 16.87
N ARG A 154 -2.12 8.68 15.80
CA ARG A 154 -2.58 9.39 14.59
C ARG A 154 -2.43 8.52 13.35
N ASP A 155 -2.75 7.25 13.51
CA ASP A 155 -2.32 6.21 12.58
C ASP A 155 -2.95 6.38 11.18
N TYR A 156 -4.16 6.95 11.09
CA TYR A 156 -4.85 7.29 9.83
C TYR A 156 -4.25 8.49 9.07
N ILE A 157 -3.60 9.42 9.78
CA ILE A 157 -2.97 10.61 9.17
C ILE A 157 -1.64 10.22 8.49
N ASP A 158 -0.93 9.23 9.03
CA ASP A 158 0.32 8.75 8.43
C ASP A 158 0.10 8.14 7.03
N TYR A 159 -0.97 7.36 6.86
CA TYR A 159 -1.29 6.75 5.56
C TYR A 159 -1.56 7.79 4.46
N GLU A 160 -2.46 8.75 4.71
CA GLU A 160 -2.78 9.79 3.71
C GLU A 160 -1.59 10.70 3.43
N VAL A 161 -0.75 10.99 4.43
CA VAL A 161 0.51 11.72 4.22
C VAL A 161 1.46 10.92 3.35
N ARG A 162 1.69 9.64 3.65
CA ARG A 162 2.51 8.75 2.81
C ARG A 162 1.95 8.68 1.39
N ARG A 163 0.63 8.68 1.22
CA ARG A 163 -0.04 8.64 -0.10
C ARG A 163 0.17 9.93 -0.90
N ALA A 164 0.19 11.08 -0.24
CA ALA A 164 0.43 12.38 -0.87
C ALA A 164 1.91 12.59 -1.28
N ILE A 165 2.86 12.08 -0.49
CA ILE A 165 4.29 12.18 -0.79
C ILE A 165 4.62 11.38 -2.07
N ALA A 166 5.37 12.02 -2.98
CA ALA A 166 5.75 11.44 -4.27
C ALA A 166 4.56 10.87 -5.08
N ALA A 167 3.37 11.43 -4.90
CA ALA A 167 2.16 10.93 -5.55
C ALA A 167 2.25 10.89 -7.09
N PRO A 168 2.84 11.89 -7.79
CA PRO A 168 3.07 11.80 -9.24
C PRO A 168 3.93 10.61 -9.64
N GLN A 169 5.02 10.36 -8.91
CA GLN A 169 5.93 9.23 -9.13
C GLN A 169 5.20 7.91 -8.90
N LYS A 170 4.48 7.77 -7.79
CA LYS A 170 3.70 6.56 -7.48
C LYS A 170 2.65 6.25 -8.54
N ARG A 171 1.96 7.27 -9.07
CA ARG A 171 1.02 7.09 -10.19
C ARG A 171 1.72 6.62 -11.46
N ALA A 172 2.88 7.18 -11.79
CA ALA A 172 3.66 6.76 -12.95
C ALA A 172 4.13 5.30 -12.79
N ILE A 173 4.72 4.98 -11.64
CA ILE A 173 5.15 3.62 -11.26
C ILE A 173 3.98 2.63 -11.34
N GLY A 174 2.85 2.97 -10.71
CA GLY A 174 1.67 2.11 -10.69
C GLY A 174 1.13 1.80 -12.09
N ARG A 175 1.08 2.81 -12.97
CA ARG A 175 0.68 2.62 -14.37
C ARG A 175 1.65 1.70 -15.12
N ALA A 176 2.95 1.99 -15.02
CA ALA A 176 3.98 1.19 -15.70
C ALA A 176 4.02 -0.26 -15.20
N ALA A 177 3.67 -0.50 -13.94
CA ALA A 177 3.53 -1.85 -13.38
C ALA A 177 2.31 -2.57 -13.96
N ILE A 178 1.12 -1.95 -13.97
CA ILE A 178 -0.11 -2.57 -14.50
C ILE A 178 -0.03 -2.85 -16.00
N GLU A 179 0.58 -1.97 -16.79
CA GLU A 179 0.76 -2.17 -18.25
C GLU A 179 1.55 -3.44 -18.60
N ARG A 180 2.30 -4.00 -17.64
CA ARG A 180 3.07 -5.23 -17.80
C ARG A 180 2.31 -6.49 -17.36
N ILE A 181 1.15 -6.34 -16.72
CA ILE A 181 0.36 -7.47 -16.26
C ILE A 181 -0.61 -7.90 -17.37
N PRO A 182 -0.53 -9.16 -17.85
CA PRO A 182 -1.47 -9.66 -18.83
C PRO A 182 -2.91 -9.61 -18.33
N ARG A 183 -3.84 -9.37 -19.25
CA ARG A 183 -5.28 -9.49 -18.96
C ARG A 183 -5.60 -10.89 -18.46
N GLY A 184 -6.56 -11.02 -17.55
CA GLY A 184 -6.94 -12.30 -16.96
C GLY A 184 -6.00 -12.86 -15.88
N ALA A 185 -4.86 -12.21 -15.61
CA ALA A 185 -3.89 -12.72 -14.64
C ALA A 185 -4.39 -12.63 -13.19
N THR A 186 -3.86 -13.53 -12.35
CA THR A 186 -4.00 -13.48 -10.89
C THR A 186 -2.84 -12.73 -10.27
N VAL A 187 -3.13 -11.73 -9.43
CA VAL A 187 -2.13 -10.79 -8.92
C VAL A 187 -2.26 -10.63 -7.41
N PHE A 188 -1.19 -10.94 -6.67
CA PHE A 188 -1.06 -10.49 -5.28
C PHE A 188 -0.69 -9.01 -5.22
N VAL A 189 -1.29 -8.28 -4.29
CA VAL A 189 -0.94 -6.88 -4.03
C VAL A 189 -0.89 -6.64 -2.52
N ASN A 190 0.28 -6.26 -2.01
CA ASN A 190 0.42 -5.94 -0.59
C ASN A 190 0.02 -4.51 -0.24
N ALA A 191 -0.16 -4.25 1.05
CA ALA A 191 -0.46 -2.93 1.58
C ALA A 191 0.67 -1.94 1.27
N GLY A 192 0.34 -0.86 0.55
CA GLY A 192 1.32 0.16 0.21
C GLY A 192 0.73 1.29 -0.62
N THR A 193 1.28 2.50 -0.47
CA THR A 193 0.78 3.67 -1.22
C THR A 193 1.18 3.65 -2.69
N THR A 194 2.31 3.01 -3.02
CA THR A 194 2.73 2.79 -4.41
C THR A 194 1.94 1.66 -5.07
N THR A 195 1.65 0.58 -4.34
CA THR A 195 0.79 -0.52 -4.82
C THR A 195 -0.67 -0.09 -4.92
N GLU A 196 -1.15 0.79 -4.04
CA GLU A 196 -2.46 1.45 -4.22
C GLU A 196 -2.52 2.23 -5.54
N ALA A 197 -1.45 2.96 -5.89
CA ALA A 197 -1.39 3.68 -7.16
C ALA A 197 -1.42 2.74 -8.37
N ALA A 198 -0.85 1.53 -8.25
CA ALA A 198 -0.99 0.48 -9.26
C ALA A 198 -2.43 -0.02 -9.37
N VAL A 199 -3.06 -0.36 -8.24
CA VAL A 199 -4.47 -0.78 -8.20
C VAL A 199 -5.39 0.26 -8.84
N ARG A 200 -5.14 1.56 -8.61
CA ARG A 200 -5.90 2.65 -9.25
C ARG A 200 -5.68 2.80 -10.76
N ALA A 201 -4.61 2.22 -11.31
CA ALA A 201 -4.32 2.23 -12.73
C ALA A 201 -4.95 1.04 -13.48
N ILE A 202 -5.52 0.06 -12.76
CA ILE A 202 -6.22 -1.07 -13.35
C ILE A 202 -7.39 -0.58 -14.19
N GLN A 203 -7.45 -1.04 -15.44
CA GLN A 203 -8.51 -0.70 -16.37
C GLN A 203 -9.72 -1.62 -16.18
N PRO A 204 -10.96 -1.09 -16.31
CA PRO A 204 -12.16 -1.90 -16.41
C PRO A 204 -12.06 -2.96 -17.51
N GLY A 205 -12.69 -4.11 -17.28
CA GLY A 205 -12.69 -5.25 -18.18
C GLY A 205 -11.36 -5.98 -18.29
N SER A 206 -10.32 -5.62 -17.52
CA SER A 206 -9.00 -6.28 -17.56
C SER A 206 -9.05 -7.78 -17.22
N GLY A 207 -10.10 -8.26 -16.56
CA GLY A 207 -10.27 -9.66 -16.20
C GLY A 207 -9.35 -10.10 -15.06
N LEU A 208 -8.65 -9.17 -14.42
CA LEU A 208 -7.70 -9.51 -13.36
C LEU A 208 -8.43 -10.11 -12.15
N THR A 209 -7.77 -11.07 -11.50
CA THR A 209 -8.10 -11.50 -10.15
C THR A 209 -7.08 -10.92 -9.19
N VAL A 210 -7.48 -9.96 -8.37
CA VAL A 210 -6.59 -9.28 -7.43
C VAL A 210 -6.82 -9.83 -6.04
N ILE A 211 -5.76 -10.37 -5.44
CA ILE A 211 -5.75 -10.89 -4.07
C ILE A 211 -4.93 -9.93 -3.21
N ALA A 212 -5.56 -9.25 -2.26
CA ALA A 212 -4.94 -8.20 -1.46
C ALA A 212 -4.97 -8.52 0.04
N ASP A 213 -4.03 -7.97 0.79
CA ASP A 213 -4.00 -7.97 2.26
C ASP A 213 -4.43 -6.61 2.83
N ASN A 214 -5.19 -5.80 2.09
CA ASN A 214 -5.52 -4.44 2.54
C ASN A 214 -6.96 -4.04 2.22
N VAL A 215 -7.68 -3.58 3.23
CA VAL A 215 -9.10 -3.21 3.12
C VAL A 215 -9.33 -1.97 2.24
N ASN A 216 -8.36 -1.06 2.18
CA ASN A 216 -8.44 0.12 1.32
C ASN A 216 -8.26 -0.28 -0.14
N LEU A 217 -7.33 -1.18 -0.44
CA LEU A 217 -7.18 -1.75 -1.79
C LEU A 217 -8.46 -2.46 -2.24
N ALA A 218 -9.01 -3.35 -1.41
CA ALA A 218 -10.25 -4.04 -1.74
C ALA A 218 -11.42 -3.08 -2.00
N ASN A 219 -11.51 -1.99 -1.25
CA ASN A 219 -12.51 -0.94 -1.46
C ASN A 219 -12.36 -0.17 -2.77
N ILE A 220 -11.14 -0.08 -3.31
CA ILE A 220 -10.88 0.49 -4.63
C ILE A 220 -11.23 -0.52 -5.72
N ILE A 221 -10.71 -1.75 -5.62
CA ILE A 221 -10.82 -2.77 -6.67
C ILE A 221 -12.27 -3.20 -6.89
N ARG A 222 -13.08 -3.33 -5.82
CA ARG A 222 -14.49 -3.75 -5.92
C ARG A 222 -15.38 -2.83 -6.76
N LYS A 223 -14.88 -1.65 -7.15
CA LYS A 223 -15.57 -0.66 -7.97
C LYS A 223 -15.11 -0.69 -9.44
N ILE A 224 -14.17 -1.56 -9.79
CA ILE A 224 -13.62 -1.68 -11.14
C ILE A 224 -14.34 -2.83 -11.84
N ASP A 225 -15.13 -2.50 -12.86
CA ASP A 225 -15.91 -3.49 -13.59
C ASP A 225 -15.00 -4.54 -14.25
N GLY A 226 -15.39 -5.81 -14.18
CA GLY A 226 -14.63 -6.91 -14.80
C GLY A 226 -13.30 -7.24 -14.09
N VAL A 227 -13.16 -6.91 -12.80
CA VAL A 227 -12.04 -7.31 -11.95
C VAL A 227 -12.56 -8.05 -10.71
N THR A 228 -12.02 -9.24 -10.45
CA THR A 228 -12.32 -10.01 -9.24
C THR A 228 -11.44 -9.53 -8.10
N THR A 229 -12.03 -9.29 -6.93
CA THR A 229 -11.30 -8.94 -5.71
C THR A 229 -11.42 -10.05 -4.68
N MET A 230 -10.29 -10.52 -4.17
CA MET A 230 -10.21 -11.35 -2.96
C MET A 230 -9.38 -10.62 -1.92
N ILE A 231 -9.75 -10.73 -0.65
CA ILE A 231 -9.05 -10.07 0.45
C ILE A 231 -8.73 -11.08 1.55
N ALA A 232 -7.51 -10.99 2.08
CA ALA A 232 -7.12 -11.76 3.25
C ALA A 232 -8.01 -11.43 4.45
N GLY A 233 -8.47 -12.47 5.16
CA GLY A 233 -9.13 -12.32 6.45
C GLY A 233 -8.12 -12.18 7.59
N GLY A 234 -8.55 -11.65 8.74
CA GLY A 234 -7.72 -11.56 9.94
C GLY A 234 -7.77 -10.19 10.62
N LYS A 235 -6.70 -9.85 11.35
CA LYS A 235 -6.59 -8.60 12.11
C LYS A 235 -6.30 -7.44 11.16
N VAL A 236 -7.21 -6.47 11.12
CA VAL A 236 -7.01 -5.20 10.40
C VAL A 236 -6.21 -4.24 11.28
N ARG A 237 -5.07 -3.78 10.77
CA ARG A 237 -4.23 -2.74 11.36
C ARG A 237 -4.87 -1.38 11.07
N ALA A 238 -5.29 -0.68 12.14
CA ALA A 238 -6.01 0.59 12.03
C ALA A 238 -5.25 1.70 11.31
N ALA A 239 -3.91 1.62 11.27
CA ALA A 239 -3.05 2.64 10.68
C ALA A 239 -3.24 2.84 9.18
N ASP A 240 -3.32 1.75 8.43
CA ASP A 240 -3.36 1.79 6.96
C ASP A 240 -4.27 0.74 6.35
N GLY A 241 -5.03 0.01 7.19
CA GLY A 241 -5.99 -0.99 6.76
C GLY A 241 -5.37 -2.30 6.30
N ALA A 242 -4.08 -2.53 6.55
CA ALA A 242 -3.44 -3.82 6.26
C ALA A 242 -4.03 -4.94 7.14
N VAL A 243 -4.19 -6.12 6.58
CA VAL A 243 -4.65 -7.34 7.25
C VAL A 243 -3.43 -8.20 7.49
N VAL A 244 -3.07 -8.36 8.75
CA VAL A 244 -1.78 -8.92 9.16
C VAL A 244 -1.94 -10.19 10.00
N GLY A 245 -0.83 -10.91 10.17
CA GLY A 245 -0.72 -12.06 11.05
C GLY A 245 -1.03 -13.41 10.38
N ALA A 246 -1.02 -14.47 11.18
CA ALA A 246 -1.03 -15.85 10.69
C ALA A 246 -2.26 -16.21 9.83
N THR A 247 -3.44 -15.65 10.12
CA THR A 247 -4.65 -15.88 9.32
C THR A 247 -4.50 -15.35 7.89
N ALA A 248 -3.88 -14.18 7.73
CA ALA A 248 -3.63 -13.60 6.41
C ALA A 248 -2.59 -14.43 5.63
N VAL A 249 -1.54 -14.89 6.30
CA VAL A 249 -0.53 -15.79 5.72
C VAL A 249 -1.19 -17.09 5.24
N ALA A 250 -1.97 -17.76 6.10
CA ALA A 250 -2.64 -19.00 5.77
C ALA A 250 -3.68 -18.85 4.64
N PHE A 251 -4.29 -17.66 4.52
CA PHE A 251 -5.13 -17.32 3.38
C PHE A 251 -4.31 -17.26 2.08
N LEU A 252 -3.20 -16.53 2.08
CA LEU A 252 -2.34 -16.38 0.89
C LEU A 252 -1.70 -17.69 0.45
N ASP A 253 -1.41 -18.60 1.38
CA ASP A 253 -0.86 -19.94 1.10
C ASP A 253 -1.83 -20.87 0.35
N GLN A 254 -3.11 -20.50 0.21
CA GLN A 254 -4.09 -21.26 -0.57
C GLN A 254 -4.04 -20.94 -2.08
N PHE A 255 -3.25 -19.95 -2.49
CA PHE A 255 -3.23 -19.45 -3.86
C PHE A 255 -1.82 -19.54 -4.45
N ARG A 256 -1.77 -19.73 -5.77
CA ARG A 256 -0.57 -19.48 -6.58
C ARG A 256 -0.90 -18.39 -7.59
N ALA A 257 -0.40 -17.18 -7.36
CA ALA A 257 -0.65 -16.06 -8.26
C ALA A 257 0.38 -16.04 -9.41
N ASP A 258 -0.02 -15.53 -10.56
CA ASP A 258 0.89 -15.33 -11.68
C ASP A 258 1.93 -14.24 -11.33
N TYR A 259 1.46 -13.17 -10.69
CA TYR A 259 2.26 -12.00 -10.34
C TYR A 259 2.06 -11.57 -8.89
N ALA A 260 3.06 -10.91 -8.32
CA ALA A 260 2.92 -10.10 -7.12
C ALA A 260 3.44 -8.68 -7.37
N LEU A 261 2.64 -7.69 -7.02
CA LEU A 261 3.04 -6.28 -6.98
C LEU A 261 3.35 -5.91 -5.53
N ILE A 262 4.63 -5.82 -5.21
CA ILE A 262 5.11 -5.63 -3.84
C ILE A 262 5.73 -4.26 -3.67
N GLY A 263 5.20 -3.47 -2.73
CA GLY A 263 5.86 -2.29 -2.19
C GLY A 263 6.86 -2.67 -1.09
N ALA A 264 7.85 -1.80 -0.85
CA ALA A 264 8.78 -1.95 0.25
C ALA A 264 8.89 -0.65 1.06
N ALA A 265 9.10 -0.75 2.37
CA ALA A 265 9.35 0.40 3.23
C ALA A 265 10.74 1.01 2.96
N ALA A 266 11.72 0.15 2.66
CA ALA A 266 13.07 0.54 2.31
C ALA A 266 13.75 -0.51 1.41
N ILE A 267 14.70 -0.06 0.60
CA ILE A 267 15.58 -0.90 -0.22
C ILE A 267 17.03 -0.60 0.19
N GLY A 268 17.67 -1.61 0.77
CA GLY A 268 19.08 -1.54 1.17
C GLY A 268 20.01 -1.47 -0.04
N ARG A 269 21.24 -0.96 0.17
CA ARG A 269 22.25 -0.84 -0.89
C ARG A 269 22.62 -2.19 -1.51
N GLU A 270 22.58 -3.25 -0.71
CA GLU A 270 22.84 -4.64 -1.10
C GLU A 270 21.60 -5.36 -1.68
N GLY A 271 20.51 -4.63 -1.96
CA GLY A 271 19.29 -5.20 -2.55
C GLY A 271 18.30 -5.78 -1.56
N ALA A 272 18.58 -5.75 -0.24
CA ALA A 272 17.61 -6.21 0.76
C ALA A 272 16.32 -5.38 0.69
N LEU A 273 15.17 -6.06 0.55
CA LEU A 273 13.85 -5.45 0.63
C LEU A 273 13.39 -5.49 2.08
N LEU A 274 12.96 -4.34 2.61
CA LEU A 274 12.73 -4.18 4.04
C LEU A 274 11.34 -3.57 4.35
N ASP A 275 10.81 -3.94 5.50
CA ASP A 275 9.59 -3.45 6.12
C ASP A 275 9.85 -3.03 7.59
N PHE A 276 8.94 -2.24 8.16
CA PHE A 276 8.97 -1.81 9.55
C PHE A 276 8.28 -2.81 10.49
N ASP A 277 7.29 -3.54 9.98
CA ASP A 277 6.42 -4.40 10.78
C ASP A 277 6.66 -5.88 10.48
N LEU A 278 6.75 -6.70 11.53
CA LEU A 278 7.03 -8.13 11.38
C LEU A 278 5.81 -8.90 10.87
N ASP A 279 4.60 -8.55 11.31
CA ASP A 279 3.38 -9.24 10.89
C ASP A 279 3.10 -8.94 9.42
N GLU A 280 3.28 -7.69 8.98
CA GLU A 280 3.25 -7.31 7.57
C GLU A 280 4.30 -8.06 6.76
N ALA A 281 5.54 -8.11 7.26
CA ALA A 281 6.63 -8.78 6.56
C ALA A 281 6.35 -10.27 6.33
N MET A 282 5.67 -10.94 7.27
CA MET A 282 5.27 -12.34 7.10
C MET A 282 4.24 -12.51 5.97
N VAL A 283 3.27 -11.59 5.86
CA VAL A 283 2.27 -11.58 4.79
C VAL A 283 2.93 -11.34 3.43
N VAL A 284 3.81 -10.35 3.32
CA VAL A 284 4.54 -10.04 2.08
C VAL A 284 5.43 -11.21 1.65
N ARG A 285 6.12 -11.87 2.59
CA ARG A 285 6.92 -13.08 2.29
C ARG A 285 6.06 -14.22 1.75
N ALA A 286 4.82 -14.37 2.24
CA ALA A 286 3.88 -15.37 1.71
C ALA A 286 3.49 -15.03 0.26
N MET A 287 3.19 -13.75 -0.04
CA MET A 287 2.93 -13.31 -1.41
C MET A 287 4.12 -13.58 -2.34
N ILE A 288 5.34 -13.24 -1.91
CA ILE A 288 6.58 -13.45 -2.68
C ILE A 288 6.78 -14.94 -2.99
N ARG A 289 6.63 -15.80 -1.98
CA ARG A 289 6.84 -17.26 -2.15
C ARG A 289 5.80 -17.89 -3.07
N ASN A 290 4.57 -17.39 -3.06
CA ASN A 290 3.44 -17.98 -3.78
C ASN A 290 3.16 -17.32 -5.15
N ALA A 291 4.01 -16.38 -5.59
CA ALA A 291 3.89 -15.72 -6.88
C ALA A 291 4.86 -16.30 -7.92
N GLY A 292 4.41 -16.41 -9.16
CA GLY A 292 5.27 -16.79 -10.29
C GLY A 292 6.32 -15.72 -10.63
N ARG A 293 5.95 -14.44 -10.56
CA ARG A 293 6.84 -13.30 -10.82
C ARG A 293 6.57 -12.16 -9.83
N VAL A 294 7.63 -11.63 -9.21
CA VAL A 294 7.52 -10.52 -8.26
C VAL A 294 7.99 -9.22 -8.91
N ALA A 295 7.13 -8.22 -8.98
CA ALA A 295 7.50 -6.85 -9.34
C ALA A 295 7.58 -5.99 -8.07
N VAL A 296 8.73 -5.37 -7.85
CA VAL A 296 8.95 -4.42 -6.75
C VAL A 296 8.61 -3.01 -7.22
N LEU A 297 7.70 -2.34 -6.53
CA LEU A 297 7.22 -1.00 -6.85
C LEU A 297 7.73 -0.03 -5.78
N ALA A 298 8.66 0.85 -6.16
CA ALA A 298 9.29 1.75 -5.20
C ALA A 298 9.62 3.11 -5.82
N ASP A 299 9.20 4.19 -5.17
CA ASP A 299 9.72 5.52 -5.50
C ASP A 299 11.17 5.68 -5.03
N SER A 300 11.87 6.64 -5.60
CA SER A 300 13.30 6.87 -5.38
C SER A 300 13.65 7.22 -3.93
N GLY A 301 12.69 7.67 -3.13
CA GLY A 301 12.85 7.89 -1.70
C GLY A 301 13.00 6.61 -0.87
N LYS A 302 12.78 5.43 -1.46
CA LYS A 302 12.92 4.13 -0.79
C LYS A 302 14.34 3.57 -0.82
N PHE A 303 15.20 4.04 -1.72
CA PHE A 303 16.57 3.56 -1.81
C PHE A 303 17.46 4.17 -0.73
N GLY A 304 18.22 3.33 -0.01
CA GLY A 304 19.09 3.78 1.07
C GLY A 304 18.36 4.17 2.36
N ALA A 305 17.03 4.10 2.37
CA ALA A 305 16.23 4.17 3.59
C ALA A 305 16.49 2.94 4.47
N THR A 306 16.07 3.01 5.73
CA THR A 306 16.27 1.93 6.70
C THR A 306 14.94 1.41 7.23
N ALA A 307 14.81 0.09 7.30
CA ALA A 307 13.75 -0.57 8.06
C ALA A 307 14.32 -1.86 8.69
N ALA A 308 13.62 -2.44 9.66
CA ALA A 308 14.20 -3.44 10.56
C ALA A 308 13.97 -4.88 10.09
N VAL A 309 12.92 -5.13 9.32
CA VAL A 309 12.47 -6.49 8.98
C VAL A 309 12.68 -6.75 7.51
N ARG A 310 13.36 -7.84 7.16
CA ARG A 310 13.58 -8.20 5.75
C ARG A 310 12.37 -8.90 5.16
N ILE A 311 11.85 -8.48 4.02
CA ILE A 311 10.74 -9.15 3.31
C ILE A 311 11.21 -10.00 2.14
N GLY A 312 12.40 -9.71 1.59
CA GLY A 312 12.95 -10.43 0.45
C GLY A 312 14.28 -9.84 0.00
N ASP A 313 14.64 -10.13 -1.24
CA ASP A 313 15.81 -9.55 -1.90
C ASP A 313 15.44 -9.11 -3.32
N MET A 314 15.99 -7.97 -3.75
CA MET A 314 15.82 -7.45 -5.10
C MET A 314 16.30 -8.45 -6.16
N ARG A 315 17.29 -9.28 -5.83
CA ARG A 315 17.83 -10.32 -6.74
C ARG A 315 16.83 -11.40 -7.09
N ASP A 316 15.81 -11.60 -6.25
CA ASP A 316 14.75 -12.60 -6.47
C ASP A 316 13.54 -11.98 -7.21
N ALA A 317 13.57 -10.68 -7.51
CA ALA A 317 12.50 -10.01 -8.23
C ALA A 317 12.57 -10.30 -9.73
N TRP A 318 11.40 -10.33 -10.37
CA TRP A 318 11.32 -10.28 -11.83
C TRP A 318 11.60 -8.86 -12.34
N ALA A 319 11.03 -7.84 -11.68
CA ALA A 319 11.15 -6.46 -12.11
C ALA A 319 11.22 -5.47 -10.94
N LEU A 320 11.91 -4.35 -11.14
CA LEU A 320 11.87 -3.14 -10.34
C LEU A 320 11.22 -2.03 -11.16
N VAL A 321 10.10 -1.48 -10.68
CA VAL A 321 9.43 -0.32 -11.27
C VAL A 321 9.63 0.88 -10.35
N THR A 322 10.29 1.92 -10.84
CA THR A 322 10.69 3.10 -10.05
C THR A 322 10.71 4.38 -10.88
N ASP A 323 10.71 5.56 -10.27
CA ASP A 323 10.91 6.84 -10.97
C ASP A 323 12.40 7.13 -11.23
N ARG A 324 13.29 6.65 -10.36
CA ARG A 324 14.74 6.82 -10.51
C ARG A 324 15.50 5.73 -9.79
N CYS A 325 16.26 4.93 -10.53
CA CYS A 325 17.06 3.82 -10.01
C CYS A 325 18.52 4.25 -9.78
N PRO A 326 19.03 4.20 -8.54
CA PRO A 326 20.44 4.47 -8.24
C PRO A 326 21.39 3.51 -8.99
N GLY A 327 22.54 4.01 -9.42
CA GLY A 327 23.50 3.22 -10.21
C GLY A 327 23.97 1.91 -9.55
N GLY A 328 24.08 1.88 -8.22
CA GLY A 328 24.40 0.66 -7.47
C GLY A 328 23.30 -0.40 -7.57
N VAL A 329 22.04 0.00 -7.35
CA VAL A 329 20.88 -0.89 -7.45
C VAL A 329 20.69 -1.35 -8.90
N ARG A 330 20.89 -0.46 -9.88
CA ARG A 330 20.84 -0.84 -11.31
C ARG A 330 21.82 -1.94 -11.64
N ARG A 331 23.07 -1.84 -11.19
CA ARG A 331 24.09 -2.89 -11.43
C ARG A 331 23.69 -4.20 -10.78
N LEU A 332 23.17 -4.14 -9.55
CA LEU A 332 22.65 -5.31 -8.86
C LEU A 332 21.52 -5.98 -9.66
N CYS A 333 20.52 -5.20 -10.09
CA CYS A 333 19.42 -5.70 -10.93
C CYS A 333 19.93 -6.34 -12.22
N GLN A 334 20.85 -5.68 -12.94
CA GLN A 334 21.45 -6.21 -14.18
C GLN A 334 22.15 -7.54 -13.95
N SER A 335 22.95 -7.66 -12.88
CA SER A 335 23.66 -8.91 -12.56
C SER A 335 22.73 -10.07 -12.18
N ALA A 336 21.53 -9.76 -11.68
CA ALA A 336 20.54 -10.74 -11.25
C ALA A 336 19.46 -11.02 -12.31
N GLY A 337 19.50 -10.37 -13.48
CA GLY A 337 18.47 -10.51 -14.51
C GLY A 337 17.14 -9.84 -14.15
N VAL A 338 17.14 -8.90 -13.21
CA VAL A 338 15.97 -8.13 -12.79
C VAL A 338 15.74 -6.99 -13.77
N GLU A 339 14.54 -6.92 -14.36
CA GLU A 339 14.17 -5.85 -15.27
C GLU A 339 14.00 -4.52 -14.52
N VAL A 340 14.71 -3.46 -14.94
CA VAL A 340 14.56 -2.12 -14.34
C VAL A 340 13.72 -1.24 -15.25
N VAL A 341 12.56 -0.83 -14.75
CA VAL A 341 11.61 0.05 -15.42
C VAL A 341 11.63 1.41 -14.73
N GLU A 342 12.24 2.40 -15.38
CA GLU A 342 12.21 3.78 -14.91
C GLU A 342 11.07 4.55 -15.57
N THR A 343 10.18 5.09 -14.76
CA THR A 343 9.08 5.92 -15.24
C THR A 343 9.57 7.36 -15.36
N ALA A 344 9.46 7.96 -16.56
CA ALA A 344 9.62 9.39 -16.69
C ALA A 344 8.59 10.07 -15.77
N ALA A 345 9.05 10.94 -14.85
CA ALA A 345 8.13 11.80 -14.13
C ALA A 345 7.27 12.51 -15.17
N ALA A 346 5.95 12.33 -15.12
CA ALA A 346 5.05 12.96 -16.08
C ALA A 346 5.33 14.47 -16.06
N THR A 347 5.96 14.99 -17.11
CA THR A 347 6.00 16.41 -17.39
C THR A 347 4.53 16.83 -17.42
N LEU A 348 4.12 17.68 -16.48
CA LEU A 348 2.82 18.34 -16.55
C LEU A 348 2.68 18.88 -17.98
N PRO A 349 1.57 18.64 -18.68
CA PRO A 349 1.40 19.18 -20.02
C PRO A 349 1.65 20.68 -19.94
N ARG A 350 2.63 21.17 -20.73
CA ARG A 350 2.85 22.61 -20.90
C ARG A 350 1.49 23.21 -21.21
N ALA A 351 1.10 24.22 -20.43
CA ALA A 351 -0.09 24.99 -20.70
C ALA A 351 -0.06 25.36 -22.18
N VAL A 352 -1.10 24.93 -22.92
CA VAL A 352 -1.31 25.36 -24.29
C VAL A 352 -1.34 26.87 -24.23
N ASP A 353 -0.35 27.49 -24.87
CA ASP A 353 -0.31 28.92 -25.10
C ASP A 353 -1.57 29.27 -25.89
N ARG A 354 -2.56 29.82 -25.18
CA ARG A 354 -3.68 30.53 -25.80
C ARG A 354 -3.28 31.99 -25.85
N SER A 355 -2.39 32.32 -26.77
CA SER A 355 -2.24 33.70 -27.22
C SER A 355 -1.92 33.75 -28.72
N ALA A 356 -2.89 34.37 -29.42
CA ALA A 356 -2.86 34.98 -30.76
C ALA A 356 -2.56 34.09 -31.98
#